data_AF-A0A1Q6PUA6-F1
#
_entry.id   AF-A0A1Q6PUA6-F1
#
_cell.length_a   1.000
_cell.length_b   1.000
_cell.length_c   1.000
_cell.angle_alpha   90.00
_cell.angle_beta   90.00
_cell.angle_gamma   90.00
#
_symmetry.space_group_name_H-M   'P 1'
#
loop_
_entity.id
_entity.type
_entity.pdbx_description
1 polymer ?
#
loop_
_entity_poly.entity_id
_entity_poly.type
_entity_poly.pdbx_seq_one_letter_code
_entity_poly.pdbx_strand_id
1 'polypeptide(L)'
;MLEALLFMAFAGITPEETLDLVLCDPDGDGMHGAVQLRQELADYQRIWASRTYIGTENPAFQTEINLRTWCDPLPMNAKTLADWTQDEKQDALLCQALFPADTASLDLRQGFHDHPELARVAFAAMLSECENDPDDAMHCTLDEIQSALNAGEEVRVVLAGSLCGGTGAAGIESVAALLQNRFGQNDNFRMAAVLMLPCADGESPARAQAALERISIENALQTVCLIGLPQSAQSSGGNDLPRLTDWLGAYCMDVLLHRPTWLTGTFTVQTADGAANWALFGKGDERYRVAFGGLLKGALLWQRKILPTLEKRLAKGNALKSGWIGWYPHYFRGAAEDIEDVRADAQAIDRLTQVALLYLAGIIRSLPLDLRYASVLEMAREQGREHYDMQIRRAGELAVLRYDAEQNGMQEDNDVHRENADTDPEAAAALERIARMAESIQNEDSVQKTFNRQMGGQAAMKMVLDALEKAENENDRLIRDYAEAIRRIAQAEAVVKPSERFRIDDAKTKLKRMERHKQMAAGMCEMLRHDAQEMRDGQLRFEKPTLISAAPENGLFLQEAMDRLLRGEKEGRKELAAWFPVLVQGGKTADLRRTMKQLGRGAKEKDAPAVQLLLVAMETAMQEENA
;
A
#
# COMPACT_ATOMS: atom_id res chain seq x y z
N MET A 1 -6.27 13.36 -0.10
CA MET A 1 -7.20 13.71 1.00
C MET A 1 -8.68 13.49 0.67
N LEU A 2 -9.25 14.00 -0.44
CA LEU A 2 -10.68 13.80 -0.74
C LEU A 2 -11.07 12.32 -0.92
N GLU A 3 -10.22 11.51 -1.54
CA GLU A 3 -10.39 10.06 -1.64
C GLU A 3 -10.50 9.39 -0.25
N ALA A 4 -9.72 9.85 0.73
CA ALA A 4 -9.78 9.37 2.11
C ALA A 4 -11.12 9.72 2.79
N LEU A 5 -11.66 10.90 2.49
CA LEU A 5 -12.98 11.33 2.98
C LEU A 5 -14.11 10.49 2.38
N LEU A 6 -14.02 10.12 1.09
CA LEU A 6 -14.92 9.17 0.44
C LEU A 6 -14.89 7.80 1.15
N PHE A 7 -13.72 7.29 1.51
CA PHE A 7 -13.62 6.03 2.27
C PHE A 7 -14.14 6.13 3.70
N MET A 8 -14.06 7.29 4.34
CA MET A 8 -14.73 7.53 5.62
C MET A 8 -16.25 7.47 5.47
N ALA A 9 -16.80 8.01 4.38
CA ALA A 9 -18.23 7.90 4.08
C ALA A 9 -18.68 6.49 3.75
N PHE A 10 -17.87 5.76 2.99
CA PHE A 10 -18.08 4.33 2.79
C PHE A 10 -18.09 3.58 4.13
N ALA A 11 -17.13 3.86 5.02
CA ALA A 11 -17.07 3.21 6.34
C ALA A 11 -18.21 3.61 7.29
N GLY A 12 -18.94 4.70 7.02
CA GLY A 12 -20.00 5.21 7.89
C GLY A 12 -19.52 6.11 9.03
N ILE A 13 -18.45 6.86 8.76
CA ILE A 13 -17.79 7.71 9.74
C ILE A 13 -18.19 9.18 9.55
N THR A 14 -18.40 9.61 8.31
CA THR A 14 -18.82 10.98 7.97
C THR A 14 -20.27 11.25 8.42
N PRO A 15 -20.77 12.50 8.33
CA PRO A 15 -22.05 12.88 8.91
C PRO A 15 -23.24 12.11 8.33
N GLU A 16 -24.35 12.07 9.06
CA GLU A 16 -25.65 11.60 8.53
C GLU A 16 -26.23 12.59 7.48
N GLU A 17 -25.65 13.79 7.37
CA GLU A 17 -26.03 14.87 6.45
C GLU A 17 -25.38 14.77 5.05
N THR A 18 -25.73 15.72 4.18
CA THR A 18 -25.11 15.94 2.87
C THR A 18 -23.76 16.64 3.04
N LEU A 19 -22.75 16.18 2.30
CA LEU A 19 -21.40 16.72 2.27
C LEU A 19 -21.12 17.33 0.91
N ASP A 20 -21.03 18.65 0.85
CA ASP A 20 -20.68 19.39 -0.35
C ASP A 20 -19.16 19.55 -0.47
N LEU A 21 -18.60 18.99 -1.54
CA LEU A 21 -17.19 18.99 -1.86
C LEU A 21 -16.95 19.85 -3.10
N VAL A 22 -16.06 20.84 -2.97
CA VAL A 22 -15.55 21.61 -4.10
C VAL A 22 -14.11 21.19 -4.34
N LEU A 23 -13.87 20.50 -5.46
CA LEU A 23 -12.53 20.13 -5.91
C LEU A 23 -11.97 21.26 -6.78
N CYS A 24 -10.85 21.83 -6.35
CA CYS A 24 -10.06 22.75 -7.15
C CYS A 24 -8.72 22.09 -7.47
N ASP A 25 -8.54 21.69 -8.73
CA ASP A 25 -7.30 21.14 -9.24
C ASP A 25 -7.04 21.67 -10.66
N PRO A 26 -6.36 22.82 -10.80
CA PRO A 26 -6.10 23.49 -12.07
C PRO A 26 -5.16 22.72 -13.00
N ASP A 27 -4.52 21.66 -12.52
CA ASP A 27 -3.43 20.98 -13.21
C ASP A 27 -3.97 19.85 -14.13
N GLY A 28 -3.39 19.67 -15.31
CA GLY A 28 -3.78 18.66 -16.29
C GLY A 28 -3.56 17.21 -15.84
N ASP A 29 -2.56 16.97 -14.98
CA ASP A 29 -2.35 15.68 -14.29
C ASP A 29 -3.34 15.49 -13.13
N GLY A 30 -3.73 16.59 -12.47
CA GLY A 30 -4.82 16.62 -11.47
C GLY A 30 -6.16 16.18 -12.04
N MET A 31 -6.37 16.42 -13.33
CA MET A 31 -7.51 15.93 -14.10
C MET A 31 -7.61 14.38 -14.11
N HIS A 32 -6.50 13.63 -14.00
CA HIS A 32 -6.54 12.16 -13.91
C HIS A 32 -6.96 11.67 -12.51
N GLY A 33 -6.46 12.31 -11.45
CA GLY A 33 -6.91 12.04 -10.07
C GLY A 33 -8.38 12.40 -9.85
N ALA A 34 -8.82 13.53 -10.41
CA ALA A 34 -10.21 13.95 -10.44
C ALA A 34 -11.10 12.96 -11.20
N VAL A 35 -10.63 12.39 -12.33
CA VAL A 35 -11.37 11.37 -13.09
C VAL A 35 -11.56 10.09 -12.28
N GLN A 36 -10.51 9.61 -11.60
CA GLN A 36 -10.63 8.43 -10.74
C GLN A 36 -11.59 8.68 -9.58
N LEU A 37 -11.44 9.82 -8.87
CA LEU A 37 -12.33 10.20 -7.77
C LEU A 37 -13.79 10.33 -8.23
N ARG A 38 -14.04 10.86 -9.44
CA ARG A 38 -15.39 10.94 -10.02
C ARG A 38 -15.99 9.57 -10.27
N GLN A 39 -15.20 8.62 -10.76
CA GLN A 39 -15.68 7.25 -10.99
C GLN A 39 -16.02 6.57 -9.66
N GLU A 40 -15.17 6.72 -8.65
CA GLU A 40 -15.41 6.19 -7.31
C GLU A 40 -16.63 6.85 -6.65
N LEU A 41 -16.80 8.17 -6.80
CA LEU A 41 -17.98 8.87 -6.32
C LEU A 41 -19.24 8.44 -7.05
N ALA A 42 -19.20 8.22 -8.36
CA ALA A 42 -20.35 7.74 -9.12
C ALA A 42 -20.77 6.33 -8.66
N ASP A 43 -19.80 5.46 -8.38
CA ASP A 43 -20.05 4.14 -7.80
C ASP A 43 -20.64 4.26 -6.39
N TYR A 44 -20.14 5.21 -5.58
CA TYR A 44 -20.64 5.47 -4.24
C TYR A 44 -22.09 5.98 -4.28
N GLN A 45 -22.38 6.97 -5.12
CA GLN A 45 -23.70 7.55 -5.31
C GLN A 45 -24.71 6.52 -5.83
N ARG A 46 -24.30 5.60 -6.72
CA ARG A 46 -25.15 4.49 -7.16
C ARG A 46 -25.58 3.61 -5.98
N ILE A 47 -24.63 3.25 -5.11
CA ILE A 47 -24.90 2.43 -3.93
C ILE A 47 -25.74 3.21 -2.91
N TRP A 48 -25.41 4.47 -2.68
CA TRP A 48 -26.14 5.38 -1.81
C TRP A 48 -27.60 5.56 -2.24
N ALA A 49 -27.88 5.77 -3.54
CA ALA A 49 -29.25 5.88 -4.05
C ALA A 49 -30.06 4.58 -3.85
N SER A 50 -29.36 3.45 -3.82
CA SER A 50 -29.94 2.11 -3.63
C SER A 50 -30.16 1.72 -2.17
N ARG A 51 -29.78 2.58 -1.21
CA ARG A 51 -29.85 2.29 0.24
C ARG A 51 -31.23 2.45 0.85
N THR A 52 -32.15 3.14 0.18
CA THR A 52 -33.50 3.47 0.67
C THR A 52 -34.35 2.23 1.01
N TYR A 53 -33.96 1.07 0.49
CA TYR A 53 -34.64 -0.22 0.64
C TYR A 53 -34.19 -1.03 1.87
N ILE A 54 -33.39 -0.45 2.77
CA ILE A 54 -32.60 -1.20 3.74
C ILE A 54 -33.00 -0.85 5.18
N GLY A 55 -33.62 -1.81 5.87
CA GLY A 55 -34.00 -1.72 7.29
C GLY A 55 -32.86 -1.99 8.27
N THR A 56 -31.64 -1.58 7.96
CA THR A 56 -30.45 -1.78 8.80
C THR A 56 -30.02 -0.46 9.45
N GLU A 57 -29.59 -0.49 10.71
CA GLU A 57 -28.94 0.64 11.40
C GLU A 57 -27.47 0.86 10.98
N ASN A 58 -27.05 0.31 9.82
CA ASN A 58 -25.65 0.38 9.39
C ASN A 58 -25.28 1.80 8.95
N PRO A 59 -24.22 2.42 9.52
CA PRO A 59 -23.78 3.77 9.18
C PRO A 59 -23.11 3.88 7.79
N ALA A 60 -22.72 2.77 7.17
CA ALA A 60 -22.05 2.77 5.87
C ALA A 60 -22.92 3.36 4.75
N PHE A 61 -22.33 4.19 3.89
CA PHE A 61 -23.02 4.90 2.81
C PHE A 61 -24.18 5.80 3.29
N GLN A 62 -24.07 6.35 4.51
CA GLN A 62 -25.10 7.25 5.05
C GLN A 62 -24.97 8.70 4.58
N THR A 63 -23.78 9.13 4.19
CA THR A 63 -23.53 10.51 3.79
C THR A 63 -23.86 10.70 2.31
N GLU A 64 -24.72 11.66 1.96
CA GLU A 64 -24.84 12.11 0.58
C GLU A 64 -23.61 12.94 0.23
N ILE A 65 -23.00 12.73 -0.93
CA ILE A 65 -21.80 13.50 -1.32
C ILE A 65 -22.07 14.18 -2.65
N ASN A 66 -22.01 15.51 -2.63
CA ASN A 66 -22.08 16.35 -3.81
C ASN A 66 -20.66 16.80 -4.16
N LEU A 67 -20.20 16.54 -5.37
CA LEU A 67 -18.89 17.00 -5.84
C LEU A 67 -19.07 18.00 -6.96
N ARG A 68 -18.60 19.22 -6.74
CA ARG A 68 -18.41 20.24 -7.78
C ARG A 68 -16.94 20.34 -8.12
N THR A 69 -16.64 20.45 -9.40
CA THR A 69 -15.28 20.76 -9.85
C THR A 69 -15.21 22.23 -10.20
N TRP A 70 -14.28 22.94 -9.58
CA TRP A 70 -13.95 24.31 -9.88
C TRP A 70 -12.59 24.35 -10.56
N CYS A 71 -12.59 24.08 -11.87
CA CYS A 71 -11.41 23.95 -12.70
C CYS A 71 -11.62 24.64 -14.05
N ASP A 72 -11.06 25.83 -14.22
CA ASP A 72 -10.50 26.31 -15.48
C ASP A 72 -9.63 27.55 -15.20
N PRO A 73 -8.35 27.38 -14.83
CA PRO A 73 -7.49 28.50 -14.42
C PRO A 73 -6.98 29.35 -15.59
N LEU A 74 -7.11 28.87 -16.83
CA LEU A 74 -6.45 29.45 -17.99
C LEU A 74 -7.45 29.64 -19.13
N PRO A 75 -7.40 30.79 -19.83
CA PRO A 75 -8.12 30.94 -21.09
C PRO A 75 -7.78 29.76 -22.02
N MET A 76 -8.77 29.23 -22.74
CA MET A 76 -8.69 28.04 -23.62
C MET A 76 -7.46 27.93 -24.54
N ASN A 77 -6.71 29.01 -24.77
CA ASN A 77 -5.56 29.08 -25.67
C ASN A 77 -4.21 29.33 -24.97
N ALA A 78 -4.17 29.63 -23.67
CA ALA A 78 -2.94 29.96 -22.94
C ALA A 78 -2.33 28.72 -22.28
N LYS A 79 -1.02 28.50 -22.48
CA LYS A 79 -0.26 27.43 -21.81
C LYS A 79 0.67 27.96 -20.73
N THR A 80 1.05 29.23 -20.85
CA THR A 80 1.97 29.93 -19.97
C THR A 80 1.37 31.26 -19.54
N LEU A 81 1.89 31.87 -18.47
CA LEU A 81 1.48 33.23 -18.07
C LEU A 81 1.84 34.27 -19.15
N ALA A 82 2.94 34.03 -19.87
CA ALA A 82 3.33 34.85 -21.02
C ALA A 82 2.29 34.78 -22.15
N ASP A 83 1.77 33.59 -22.47
CA ASP A 83 0.72 33.43 -23.50
C ASP A 83 -0.58 34.14 -23.10
N TRP A 84 -0.90 34.13 -21.81
CA TRP A 84 -2.12 34.75 -21.30
C TRP A 84 -2.06 36.28 -21.41
N THR A 85 -0.90 36.86 -21.09
CA THR A 85 -0.73 38.32 -21.02
C THR A 85 -0.33 38.95 -22.35
N GLN A 86 -0.18 38.17 -23.43
CA GLN A 86 0.37 38.65 -24.71
C GLN A 86 -0.57 39.58 -25.49
N ASP A 87 -1.89 39.43 -25.29
CA ASP A 87 -2.89 40.15 -26.09
C ASP A 87 -2.98 41.63 -25.68
N GLU A 88 -2.72 41.95 -24.42
CA GLU A 88 -2.71 43.31 -23.90
C GLU A 88 -1.29 43.79 -23.57
N LYS A 89 -0.89 44.92 -24.18
CA LYS A 89 0.45 45.49 -23.98
C LYS A 89 0.75 45.83 -22.51
N GLN A 90 -0.28 46.21 -21.74
CA GLN A 90 -0.12 46.54 -20.32
C GLN A 90 0.14 45.29 -19.49
N ASP A 91 -0.59 44.22 -19.74
CA ASP A 91 -0.44 42.93 -19.07
C ASP A 91 0.91 42.28 -19.41
N ALA A 92 1.35 42.35 -20.66
CA ALA A 92 2.67 41.86 -21.06
C ALA A 92 3.81 42.59 -20.33
N LEU A 93 3.68 43.91 -20.14
CA LEU A 93 4.66 44.70 -19.38
C LEU A 93 4.62 44.38 -17.89
N LEU A 94 3.43 44.18 -17.32
CA LEU A 94 3.25 43.80 -15.93
C LEU A 94 3.82 42.41 -15.65
N CYS A 95 3.58 41.45 -16.55
CA CYS A 95 4.15 40.10 -16.50
C CYS A 95 5.69 40.14 -16.50
N GLN A 96 6.29 40.91 -17.42
CA GLN A 96 7.75 41.10 -17.47
C GLN A 96 8.33 41.79 -16.23
N ALA A 97 7.54 42.63 -15.54
CA ALA A 97 7.97 43.34 -14.34
C ALA A 97 7.87 42.48 -13.07
N LEU A 98 6.84 41.63 -12.98
CA LEU A 98 6.53 40.85 -11.79
C LEU A 98 7.18 39.47 -11.80
N PHE A 99 7.42 38.88 -12.97
CA PHE A 99 7.88 37.50 -13.09
C PHE A 99 9.16 37.39 -13.94
N PRO A 100 10.13 36.59 -13.50
CA PRO A 100 11.23 36.15 -14.35
C PRO A 100 10.73 35.46 -15.63
N ALA A 101 11.45 35.64 -16.75
CA ALA A 101 11.02 35.13 -18.05
C ALA A 101 10.91 33.59 -18.10
N ASP A 102 11.76 32.89 -17.35
CA ASP A 102 11.71 31.43 -17.18
C ASP A 102 10.45 31.00 -16.42
N THR A 103 10.11 31.71 -15.35
CA THR A 103 8.89 31.47 -14.53
C THR A 103 7.62 31.74 -15.33
N ALA A 104 7.56 32.85 -16.06
CA ALA A 104 6.41 33.22 -16.90
C ALA A 104 6.18 32.27 -18.09
N SER A 105 7.19 31.49 -18.48
CA SER A 105 7.16 30.55 -19.61
C SER A 105 6.87 29.10 -19.18
N LEU A 106 6.59 28.86 -17.89
CA LEU A 106 6.26 27.52 -17.39
C LEU A 106 4.92 27.03 -17.95
N ASP A 107 4.86 25.73 -18.29
CA ASP A 107 3.62 25.09 -18.76
C ASP A 107 2.67 24.88 -17.57
N LEU A 108 1.75 25.83 -17.41
CA LEU A 108 0.82 25.88 -16.28
C LEU A 108 -0.16 24.69 -16.27
N ARG A 109 -0.27 23.95 -17.39
CA ARG A 109 -1.06 22.71 -17.46
C ARG A 109 -0.40 21.53 -16.73
N GLN A 110 0.89 21.61 -16.41
CA GLN A 110 1.57 20.58 -15.61
C GLN A 110 1.47 20.88 -14.11
N GLY A 111 1.01 22.09 -13.78
CA GLY A 111 0.84 22.59 -12.43
C GLY A 111 1.86 23.63 -12.03
N PHE A 112 1.60 24.28 -10.90
CA PHE A 112 2.36 25.44 -10.43
C PHE A 112 3.59 25.06 -9.57
N HIS A 113 4.15 23.86 -9.72
CA HIS A 113 5.27 23.26 -8.97
C HIS A 113 6.20 24.25 -8.22
N ASP A 114 6.08 24.38 -6.89
CA ASP A 114 6.85 25.29 -6.02
C ASP A 114 6.75 26.81 -6.33
N HIS A 115 5.86 27.23 -7.25
CA HIS A 115 5.60 28.60 -7.69
C HIS A 115 4.21 29.13 -7.24
N PRO A 116 3.97 29.34 -5.93
CA PRO A 116 2.70 29.83 -5.41
C PRO A 116 2.32 31.22 -5.94
N GLU A 117 3.30 32.05 -6.31
CA GLU A 117 3.06 33.36 -6.91
C GLU A 117 2.33 33.30 -8.25
N LEU A 118 2.61 32.29 -9.08
CA LEU A 118 1.90 32.07 -10.34
C LEU A 118 0.48 31.56 -10.09
N ALA A 119 0.36 30.61 -9.15
CA ALA A 119 -0.93 30.07 -8.75
C ALA A 119 -1.86 31.17 -8.19
N ARG A 120 -1.34 32.13 -7.41
CA ARG A 120 -2.12 33.27 -6.91
C ARG A 120 -2.72 34.13 -8.03
N VAL A 121 -2.01 34.33 -9.14
CA VAL A 121 -2.55 35.06 -10.31
C VAL A 121 -3.69 34.28 -10.93
N ALA A 122 -3.54 32.96 -11.11
CA ALA A 122 -4.59 32.10 -11.63
C ALA A 122 -5.83 32.10 -10.73
N PHE A 123 -5.66 31.93 -9.41
CA PHE A 123 -6.77 32.02 -8.46
C PHE A 123 -7.45 33.38 -8.46
N ALA A 124 -6.70 34.49 -8.56
CA ALA A 124 -7.27 35.82 -8.65
C ALA A 124 -8.16 35.99 -9.90
N ALA A 125 -7.75 35.43 -11.03
CA ALA A 125 -8.56 35.44 -12.25
C ALA A 125 -9.81 34.56 -12.10
N MET A 126 -9.67 33.31 -11.63
CA MET A 126 -10.81 32.40 -11.42
C MET A 126 -11.85 33.02 -10.47
N LEU A 127 -11.40 33.69 -9.41
CA LEU A 127 -12.28 34.38 -8.48
C LEU A 127 -12.93 35.64 -9.07
N SER A 128 -12.27 36.31 -10.01
CA SER A 128 -12.87 37.43 -10.73
C SER A 128 -13.89 36.97 -11.77
N GLU A 129 -13.68 35.80 -12.39
CA GLU A 129 -14.59 35.23 -13.38
C GLU A 129 -15.83 34.61 -12.72
N CYS A 130 -15.68 33.98 -11.55
CA CYS A 130 -16.82 33.36 -10.86
C CYS A 130 -17.94 34.35 -10.53
N GLU A 131 -17.64 35.63 -10.31
CA GLU A 131 -18.68 36.65 -10.09
C GLU A 131 -19.56 36.91 -11.32
N ASN A 132 -19.09 36.54 -12.52
CA ASN A 132 -19.76 36.83 -13.79
C ASN A 132 -20.47 35.60 -14.38
N ASP A 133 -20.25 34.41 -13.85
CA ASP A 133 -20.89 33.16 -14.28
C ASP A 133 -21.76 32.56 -13.17
N PRO A 134 -23.10 32.68 -13.25
CA PRO A 134 -24.02 32.11 -12.27
C PRO A 134 -23.93 30.58 -12.14
N ASP A 135 -23.48 29.89 -13.19
CA ASP A 135 -23.36 28.43 -13.22
C ASP A 135 -21.99 27.94 -12.70
N ASP A 136 -21.07 28.85 -12.35
CA ASP A 136 -19.76 28.51 -11.80
C ASP A 136 -19.91 27.79 -10.45
N ALA A 137 -19.07 26.76 -10.25
CA ALA A 137 -19.09 25.91 -9.07
C ALA A 137 -18.83 26.71 -7.77
N MET A 138 -17.91 27.66 -7.78
CA MET A 138 -17.61 28.50 -6.63
C MET A 138 -18.73 29.52 -6.41
N HIS A 139 -19.26 30.13 -7.48
CA HIS A 139 -20.41 31.04 -7.39
C HIS A 139 -21.61 30.36 -6.70
N CYS A 140 -22.03 29.18 -7.18
CA CYS A 140 -23.11 28.41 -6.57
C CYS A 140 -22.85 28.10 -5.09
N THR A 141 -21.61 27.75 -4.75
CA THR A 141 -21.21 27.45 -3.36
C THR A 141 -21.32 28.68 -2.46
N LEU A 142 -20.92 29.86 -2.95
CA LEU A 142 -21.04 31.12 -2.20
C LEU A 142 -22.51 31.49 -1.96
N ASP A 143 -23.38 31.26 -2.94
CA ASP A 143 -24.81 31.54 -2.83
C ASP A 143 -25.52 30.59 -1.84
N GLU A 144 -25.12 29.32 -1.81
CA GLU A 144 -25.61 28.34 -0.84
C GLU A 144 -25.19 28.69 0.59
N ILE A 145 -23.91 29.04 0.80
CA ILE A 145 -23.42 29.54 2.09
C ILE A 145 -24.22 30.76 2.52
N GLN A 146 -24.41 31.74 1.62
CA GLN A 146 -25.16 32.95 1.92
C GLN A 146 -26.63 32.64 2.28
N SER A 147 -27.25 31.69 1.57
CA SER A 147 -28.64 31.30 1.79
C SER A 147 -28.83 30.59 3.13
N ALA A 148 -27.95 29.65 3.48
CA ALA A 148 -27.95 28.97 4.78
C ALA A 148 -27.73 29.95 5.94
N LEU A 149 -26.76 30.86 5.80
CA LEU A 149 -26.52 31.91 6.80
C LEU A 149 -27.72 32.86 6.95
N ASN A 150 -28.40 33.21 5.86
CA ASN A 150 -29.61 34.03 5.88
C ASN A 150 -30.80 33.30 6.55
N ALA A 151 -30.85 31.98 6.45
CA ALA A 151 -31.82 31.14 7.17
C ALA A 151 -31.49 30.99 8.66
N GLY A 152 -30.32 31.48 9.10
CA GLY A 152 -29.85 31.37 10.48
C GLY A 152 -29.19 30.02 10.80
N GLU A 153 -28.84 29.23 9.77
CA GLU A 153 -28.13 27.96 9.92
C GLU A 153 -26.64 28.20 10.18
N GLU A 154 -25.99 27.25 10.86
CA GLU A 154 -24.53 27.25 11.05
C GLU A 154 -23.86 26.65 9.81
N VAL A 155 -22.89 27.36 9.25
CA VAL A 155 -22.13 26.89 8.09
C VAL A 155 -20.68 26.65 8.49
N ARG A 156 -20.21 25.43 8.27
CA ARG A 156 -18.83 24.99 8.54
C ARG A 156 -18.11 24.69 7.25
N VAL A 157 -17.01 25.41 7.00
CA VAL A 157 -16.15 25.21 5.83
C VAL A 157 -14.78 24.71 6.28
N VAL A 158 -14.29 23.64 5.65
CA VAL A 158 -12.95 23.11 5.88
C VAL A 158 -12.15 23.14 4.58
N LEU A 159 -11.08 23.94 4.55
CA LEU A 159 -10.16 24.01 3.43
C LEU A 159 -9.06 22.96 3.60
N ALA A 160 -8.88 22.07 2.62
CA ALA A 160 -7.89 21.00 2.70
C ALA A 160 -6.89 21.06 1.55
N GLY A 161 -5.60 21.03 1.86
CA GLY A 161 -4.56 21.10 0.83
C GLY A 161 -3.13 20.94 1.37
N SER A 162 -2.17 20.90 0.45
CA SER A 162 -0.74 20.87 0.78
C SER A 162 -0.17 22.29 0.79
N LEU A 163 0.69 22.58 1.76
CA LEU A 163 1.42 23.85 1.86
C LEU A 163 2.68 23.93 1.00
N CYS A 164 3.02 22.84 0.33
CA CYS A 164 4.26 22.75 -0.46
C CYS A 164 4.02 22.94 -1.94
N GLY A 165 2.85 22.56 -2.44
CA GLY A 165 2.49 22.76 -3.83
C GLY A 165 2.08 24.21 -4.11
N GLY A 166 2.28 24.67 -5.35
CA GLY A 166 1.83 25.99 -5.79
C GLY A 166 0.31 26.17 -5.67
N THR A 167 -0.46 25.17 -6.14
CA THR A 167 -1.93 25.17 -6.11
C THR A 167 -2.48 25.21 -4.69
N GLY A 168 -2.09 24.27 -3.83
CA GLY A 168 -2.64 24.16 -2.48
C GLY A 168 -2.34 25.39 -1.62
N ALA A 169 -1.10 25.87 -1.66
CA ALA A 169 -0.69 27.04 -0.88
C ALA A 169 -1.43 28.32 -1.31
N ALA A 170 -1.49 28.60 -2.63
CA ALA A 170 -2.17 29.78 -3.15
C ALA A 170 -3.70 29.70 -3.03
N GLY A 171 -4.28 28.52 -3.32
CA GLY A 171 -5.72 28.32 -3.31
C GLY A 171 -6.32 28.44 -1.92
N ILE A 172 -5.70 27.83 -0.90
CA ILE A 172 -6.17 27.95 0.49
C ILE A 172 -6.17 29.41 0.94
N GLU A 173 -5.09 30.14 0.67
CA GLU A 173 -4.99 31.56 1.04
C GLU A 173 -6.06 32.40 0.33
N SER A 174 -6.22 32.22 -0.98
CA SER A 174 -7.12 33.03 -1.82
C SER A 174 -8.59 32.78 -1.47
N VAL A 175 -8.98 31.51 -1.32
CA VAL A 175 -10.35 31.12 -0.95
C VAL A 175 -10.66 31.49 0.50
N ALA A 176 -9.71 31.31 1.43
CA ALA A 176 -9.90 31.74 2.82
C ALA A 176 -10.12 33.26 2.91
N ALA A 177 -9.33 34.06 2.20
CA ALA A 177 -9.47 35.51 2.19
C ALA A 177 -10.85 35.94 1.64
N LEU A 178 -11.31 35.32 0.54
CA LEU A 178 -12.63 35.58 -0.03
C LEU A 178 -13.75 35.28 0.97
N LEU A 179 -13.76 34.06 1.52
CA LEU A 179 -14.80 33.61 2.45
C LEU A 179 -14.81 34.45 3.73
N GLN A 180 -13.64 34.80 4.26
CA GLN A 180 -13.54 35.68 5.42
C GLN A 180 -14.09 37.07 5.14
N ASN A 181 -13.76 37.66 3.98
CA ASN A 181 -14.24 38.98 3.61
C ASN A 181 -15.76 39.02 3.43
N ARG A 182 -16.35 37.93 2.90
CA ARG A 182 -17.79 37.85 2.61
C ARG A 182 -18.63 37.44 3.82
N PHE A 183 -18.16 36.49 4.62
CA PHE A 183 -18.95 35.84 5.67
C PHE A 183 -18.35 35.93 7.08
N GLY A 184 -17.10 36.37 7.24
CA GLY A 184 -16.38 36.32 8.52
C GLY A 184 -16.95 37.18 9.65
N GLN A 185 -17.88 38.08 9.36
CA GLN A 185 -18.61 38.87 10.37
C GLN A 185 -19.88 38.16 10.88
N ASN A 186 -20.25 37.02 10.31
CA ASN A 186 -21.41 36.24 10.74
C ASN A 186 -21.01 35.22 11.81
N ASP A 187 -21.62 35.28 12.99
CA ASP A 187 -21.33 34.38 14.12
C ASP A 187 -21.62 32.90 13.83
N ASN A 188 -22.48 32.62 12.84
CA ASN A 188 -22.83 31.28 12.38
C ASN A 188 -21.88 30.74 11.30
N PHE A 189 -20.92 31.55 10.82
CA PHE A 189 -19.93 31.11 9.84
C PHE A 189 -18.64 30.64 10.53
N ARG A 190 -18.20 29.42 10.20
CA ARG A 190 -17.02 28.78 10.78
C ARG A 190 -16.11 28.26 9.68
N MET A 191 -14.83 28.61 9.73
CA MET A 191 -13.85 28.22 8.73
C MET A 191 -12.59 27.61 9.38
N ALA A 192 -12.20 26.43 8.91
CA ALA A 192 -10.99 25.75 9.33
C ALA A 192 -10.15 25.32 8.15
N ALA A 193 -8.89 24.97 8.40
CA ALA A 193 -8.04 24.37 7.38
C ALA A 193 -7.32 23.12 7.90
N VAL A 194 -7.17 22.14 7.01
CA VAL A 194 -6.38 20.93 7.21
C VAL A 194 -5.23 20.95 6.20
N LEU A 195 -4.02 21.14 6.71
CA LEU A 195 -2.86 21.53 5.93
C LEU A 195 -1.79 20.45 6.03
N MET A 196 -1.42 19.85 4.90
CA MET A 196 -0.31 18.90 4.85
C MET A 196 1.03 19.63 4.76
N LEU A 197 1.96 19.23 5.63
CA LEU A 197 3.35 19.69 5.66
C LEU A 197 4.23 18.84 4.72
N PRO A 198 5.39 19.36 4.28
CA PRO A 198 6.24 18.67 3.32
C PRO A 198 6.75 17.34 3.87
N CYS A 199 6.65 16.28 3.06
CA CYS A 199 7.47 15.08 3.24
C CYS A 199 8.91 15.41 2.81
N ALA A 200 9.88 14.97 3.59
CA ALA A 200 11.18 15.60 3.67
C ALA A 200 12.05 15.45 2.41
N ASP A 201 12.48 16.60 1.88
CA ASP A 201 13.89 16.82 1.59
C ASP A 201 14.44 17.70 2.73
N GLY A 202 15.73 17.60 3.07
CA GLY A 202 16.36 18.19 4.27
C GLY A 202 16.21 19.72 4.51
N GLU A 203 15.42 20.43 3.70
CA GLU A 203 15.00 21.83 3.85
C GLU A 203 13.59 22.00 4.50
N SER A 204 12.91 20.89 4.83
CA SER A 204 11.48 20.80 5.19
C SER A 204 10.99 21.68 6.38
N PRO A 205 11.69 21.80 7.53
CA PRO A 205 11.18 22.59 8.65
C PRO A 205 11.14 24.09 8.38
N ALA A 206 12.14 24.62 7.66
CA ALA A 206 12.19 26.03 7.28
C ALA A 206 11.15 26.35 6.20
N ARG A 207 10.91 25.43 5.25
CA ARG A 207 9.83 25.56 4.25
C ARG A 207 8.45 25.48 4.88
N ALA A 208 8.23 24.55 5.82
CA ALA A 208 6.99 24.46 6.59
C ALA A 208 6.75 25.73 7.43
N GLN A 209 7.78 26.18 8.15
CA GLN A 209 7.73 27.41 8.93
C GLN A 209 7.48 28.65 8.03
N ALA A 210 8.17 28.77 6.90
CA ALA A 210 7.95 29.85 5.94
C ALA A 210 6.56 29.78 5.30
N ALA A 211 6.01 28.59 5.04
CA ALA A 211 4.65 28.43 4.53
C ALA A 211 3.61 28.82 5.59
N LEU A 212 3.84 28.47 6.87
CA LEU A 212 3.03 28.90 8.00
C LEU A 212 3.10 30.42 8.23
N GLU A 213 4.28 31.02 8.06
CA GLU A 213 4.49 32.48 8.16
C GLU A 213 3.89 33.24 6.96
N ARG A 214 3.87 32.64 5.76
CA ARG A 214 3.22 33.19 4.56
C ARG A 214 1.70 33.15 4.63
N ILE A 215 1.16 32.16 5.33
CA ILE A 215 -0.24 32.06 5.70
C ILE A 215 -0.48 33.12 6.79
N SER A 216 -0.60 34.37 6.36
CA SER A 216 -1.04 35.49 7.19
C SER A 216 -2.55 35.39 7.41
N ILE A 217 -2.96 34.27 8.03
CA ILE A 217 -4.35 33.89 8.24
C ILE A 217 -4.73 34.01 9.73
N GLU A 218 -3.92 34.70 10.52
CA GLU A 218 -4.14 34.92 11.96
C GLU A 218 -5.54 35.48 12.29
N ASN A 219 -6.26 36.03 11.31
CA ASN A 219 -7.65 36.51 11.47
C ASN A 219 -8.69 35.87 10.51
N ALA A 220 -8.30 35.01 9.56
CA ALA A 220 -9.24 34.45 8.58
C ALA A 220 -9.69 33.02 8.91
N LEU A 221 -8.82 32.19 9.48
CA LEU A 221 -9.18 30.82 9.89
C LEU A 221 -9.29 30.76 11.40
N GLN A 222 -10.41 30.24 11.89
CA GLN A 222 -10.59 30.04 13.31
C GLN A 222 -9.80 28.82 13.81
N THR A 223 -9.65 27.77 12.99
CA THR A 223 -8.85 26.57 13.32
C THR A 223 -7.94 26.13 12.19
N VAL A 224 -6.70 25.75 12.52
CA VAL A 224 -5.75 25.18 11.56
C VAL A 224 -5.20 23.86 12.09
N CYS A 225 -5.32 22.78 11.34
CA CYS A 225 -4.72 21.47 11.64
C CYS A 225 -3.53 21.22 10.71
N LEU A 226 -2.34 21.05 11.26
CA LEU A 226 -1.10 20.77 10.54
C LEU A 226 -0.75 19.29 10.63
N ILE A 227 -0.56 18.65 9.48
CA ILE A 227 -0.28 17.20 9.39
C ILE A 227 1.11 16.98 8.82
N GLY A 228 1.96 16.27 9.55
CA GLY A 228 3.29 15.88 9.09
C GLY A 228 3.71 14.51 9.62
N LEU A 229 4.63 13.84 8.92
CA LEU A 229 5.22 12.56 9.37
C LEU A 229 6.64 12.79 9.93
N PRO A 230 7.07 12.01 10.95
CA PRO A 230 8.46 11.99 11.39
C PRO A 230 9.40 11.52 10.27
N GLN A 231 10.61 12.07 10.24
CA GLN A 231 11.64 11.77 9.23
C GLN A 231 12.02 10.27 9.17
N SER A 232 11.90 9.54 10.29
CA SER A 232 12.17 8.11 10.40
C SER A 232 11.12 7.21 9.73
N ALA A 233 9.88 7.70 9.54
CA ALA A 233 8.81 6.98 8.84
C ALA A 233 8.99 7.00 7.30
N GLN A 234 9.86 7.89 6.81
CA GLN A 234 9.98 8.26 5.40
C GLN A 234 11.15 7.54 4.70
N SER A 235 12.16 7.08 5.45
CA SER A 235 13.34 6.39 4.89
C SER A 235 13.08 4.93 4.46
N SER A 236 11.90 4.38 4.77
CA SER A 236 11.58 2.96 4.56
C SER A 236 10.64 2.64 3.37
N GLY A 237 10.34 3.59 2.49
CA GLY A 237 9.45 3.35 1.34
C GLY A 237 9.82 4.17 0.11
N GLY A 238 10.23 3.52 -0.98
CA GLY A 238 10.38 4.19 -2.27
C GLY A 238 9.02 4.53 -2.87
N ASN A 239 8.91 5.70 -3.52
CA ASN A 239 7.81 6.28 -4.34
C ASN A 239 6.32 6.11 -3.92
N ASP A 240 5.97 5.28 -2.95
CA ASP A 240 4.63 5.06 -2.41
C ASP A 240 4.50 5.79 -1.05
N LEU A 241 4.40 7.13 -1.08
CA LEU A 241 4.13 8.00 0.08
C LEU A 241 2.75 8.68 -0.11
N PRO A 242 1.94 9.09 0.90
CA PRO A 242 1.71 8.63 2.28
C PRO A 242 0.18 8.51 2.54
N ARG A 243 -0.46 7.36 2.30
CA ARG A 243 -1.93 7.22 2.55
C ARG A 243 -2.33 7.47 4.00
N LEU A 244 -1.37 7.36 4.93
CA LEU A 244 -1.55 7.70 6.34
C LEU A 244 -1.81 9.20 6.57
N THR A 245 -1.12 10.11 5.87
CA THR A 245 -1.37 11.56 6.04
C THR A 245 -2.69 11.96 5.41
N ASP A 246 -3.05 11.36 4.28
CA ASP A 246 -4.38 11.53 3.68
C ASP A 246 -5.49 11.11 4.63
N TRP A 247 -5.30 9.97 5.31
CA TRP A 247 -6.23 9.44 6.30
C TRP A 247 -6.34 10.34 7.53
N LEU A 248 -5.21 10.79 8.08
CA LEU A 248 -5.18 11.77 9.17
C LEU A 248 -5.84 13.09 8.75
N GLY A 249 -5.69 13.49 7.49
CA GLY A 249 -6.37 14.63 6.89
C GLY A 249 -7.88 14.47 6.95
N ALA A 250 -8.39 13.35 6.45
CA ALA A 250 -9.82 13.04 6.51
C ALA A 250 -10.35 12.98 7.95
N TYR A 251 -9.59 12.41 8.89
CA TYR A 251 -9.94 12.42 10.31
C TYR A 251 -10.08 13.83 10.86
N CYS A 252 -9.14 14.72 10.56
CA CYS A 252 -9.21 16.11 11.03
C CYS A 252 -10.40 16.83 10.44
N MET A 253 -10.67 16.66 9.13
CA MET A 253 -11.85 17.23 8.48
C MET A 253 -13.13 16.77 9.17
N ASP A 254 -13.26 15.47 9.43
CA ASP A 254 -14.41 14.89 10.11
C ASP A 254 -14.60 15.47 11.53
N VAL A 255 -13.54 15.56 12.32
CA VAL A 255 -13.58 16.14 13.68
C VAL A 255 -14.03 17.60 13.66
N LEU A 256 -13.54 18.38 12.69
CA LEU A 256 -13.89 19.80 12.55
C LEU A 256 -15.34 20.00 12.13
N LEU A 257 -15.85 19.12 11.27
CA LEU A 257 -17.25 19.16 10.84
C LEU A 257 -18.22 18.71 11.96
N HIS A 258 -17.83 17.77 12.83
CA HIS A 258 -18.73 17.17 13.83
C HIS A 258 -18.64 17.71 15.26
N ARG A 259 -17.54 18.38 15.64
CA ARG A 259 -17.36 18.83 17.02
C ARG A 259 -18.53 19.73 17.46
N PRO A 260 -19.19 19.45 18.60
CA PRO A 260 -20.28 20.32 19.11
C PRO A 260 -19.79 21.74 19.40
N THR A 261 -18.54 21.85 19.82
CA THR A 261 -17.86 23.12 20.09
C THR A 261 -16.81 23.35 19.02
N TRP A 262 -16.92 24.46 18.31
CA TRP A 262 -15.90 24.89 17.38
C TRP A 262 -14.56 25.07 18.10
N LEU A 263 -13.50 24.47 17.56
CA LEU A 263 -12.15 24.66 18.08
C LEU A 263 -11.60 26.01 17.62
N THR A 264 -10.63 26.55 18.34
CA THR A 264 -9.92 27.76 17.90
C THR A 264 -8.43 27.61 18.14
N GLY A 265 -7.62 27.98 17.13
CA GLY A 265 -6.16 27.96 17.20
C GLY A 265 -5.52 26.98 16.22
N THR A 266 -4.19 26.89 16.33
CA THR A 266 -3.36 26.03 15.48
C THR A 266 -3.00 24.75 16.22
N PHE A 267 -3.30 23.61 15.61
CA PHE A 267 -3.06 22.28 16.14
C PHE A 267 -2.11 21.54 15.23
N THR A 268 -1.05 20.96 15.79
CA THR A 268 -0.22 20.00 15.06
C THR A 268 -0.70 18.60 15.39
N VAL A 269 -1.04 17.84 14.36
CA VAL A 269 -1.45 16.44 14.50
C VAL A 269 -0.21 15.59 14.33
N GLN A 270 0.28 15.10 15.45
CA GLN A 270 1.40 14.17 15.54
C GLN A 270 0.92 12.86 16.14
N THR A 271 1.58 11.77 15.78
CA THR A 271 1.38 10.48 16.45
C THR A 271 1.93 10.61 17.87
N ALA A 272 1.16 10.22 18.88
CA ALA A 272 1.43 10.49 20.30
C ALA A 272 2.82 10.05 20.78
N ASP A 273 3.39 9.02 20.16
CA ASP A 273 4.63 8.39 20.65
C ASP A 273 5.70 8.21 19.55
N GLY A 274 5.56 8.86 18.39
CA GLY A 274 6.25 8.42 17.17
C GLY A 274 5.77 7.04 16.67
N ALA A 275 4.75 6.49 17.35
CA ALA A 275 4.13 5.20 17.13
C ALA A 275 2.74 5.38 16.50
N ALA A 276 2.62 5.14 15.20
CA ALA A 276 1.34 4.91 14.54
C ALA A 276 0.78 3.51 14.83
N ASN A 277 0.00 3.37 15.90
CA ASN A 277 -0.79 2.16 16.18
C ASN A 277 -2.27 2.53 16.40
N TRP A 278 -3.17 1.56 16.31
CA TRP A 278 -4.62 1.79 16.50
C TRP A 278 -5.02 2.18 17.94
N ALA A 279 -4.07 2.23 18.87
CA ALA A 279 -4.28 2.77 20.22
C ALA A 279 -3.98 4.28 20.31
N LEU A 280 -3.44 4.90 19.25
CA LEU A 280 -3.30 6.36 19.10
C LEU A 280 -4.58 7.13 19.38
N PHE A 281 -5.70 6.45 19.26
CA PHE A 281 -6.94 7.12 19.05
C PHE A 281 -7.86 7.24 20.29
N GLY A 282 -7.54 6.65 21.45
CA GLY A 282 -8.30 6.94 22.66
C GLY A 282 -9.80 6.54 22.58
N LYS A 283 -10.71 7.33 23.17
CA LYS A 283 -12.15 6.98 23.33
C LYS A 283 -13.08 7.45 22.20
N GLY A 284 -12.63 8.32 21.28
CA GLY A 284 -13.41 8.74 20.10
C GLY A 284 -13.48 7.67 19.00
N ASP A 285 -12.93 6.49 19.28
CA ASP A 285 -12.15 5.74 18.30
C ASP A 285 -12.50 4.29 18.13
N GLU A 286 -13.33 3.83 19.03
CA GLU A 286 -14.18 2.70 18.79
C GLU A 286 -14.97 2.90 17.48
N ARG A 287 -15.51 4.10 17.23
CA ARG A 287 -16.25 4.42 15.99
C ARG A 287 -15.41 4.20 14.74
N TYR A 288 -14.25 4.84 14.63
CA TYR A 288 -13.39 4.73 13.44
C TYR A 288 -12.86 3.31 13.26
N ARG A 289 -12.42 2.66 14.34
CA ARG A 289 -11.94 1.27 14.29
C ARG A 289 -13.03 0.30 13.88
N VAL A 290 -14.22 0.38 14.46
CA VAL A 290 -15.36 -0.49 14.11
C VAL A 290 -15.78 -0.26 12.66
N ALA A 291 -15.85 0.99 12.23
CA ALA A 291 -16.23 1.38 10.87
C ALA A 291 -15.23 0.87 9.81
N PHE A 292 -13.94 1.19 9.95
CA PHE A 292 -12.90 0.71 9.02
C PHE A 292 -12.71 -0.80 9.10
N GLY A 293 -12.89 -1.41 10.28
CA GLY A 293 -12.95 -2.85 10.44
C GLY A 293 -14.09 -3.50 9.68
N GLY A 294 -15.29 -2.92 9.79
CA GLY A 294 -16.47 -3.35 9.05
C GLY A 294 -16.28 -3.25 7.54
N LEU A 295 -15.72 -2.13 7.07
CA LEU A 295 -15.37 -1.92 5.67
C LEU A 295 -14.38 -2.97 5.16
N LEU A 296 -13.26 -3.14 5.84
CA LEU A 296 -12.24 -4.14 5.50
C LEU A 296 -12.85 -5.55 5.42
N LYS A 297 -13.64 -5.92 6.43
CA LYS A 297 -14.29 -7.22 6.55
C LYS A 297 -15.35 -7.47 5.48
N GLY A 298 -16.21 -6.48 5.24
CA GLY A 298 -17.24 -6.51 4.20
C GLY A 298 -16.62 -6.60 2.81
N ALA A 299 -15.62 -5.77 2.51
CA ALA A 299 -14.90 -5.77 1.25
C ALA A 299 -14.25 -7.13 0.95
N LEU A 300 -13.58 -7.76 1.93
CA LEU A 300 -12.97 -9.07 1.70
C LEU A 300 -13.98 -10.21 1.61
N LEU A 301 -15.07 -10.18 2.38
CA LEU A 301 -16.15 -11.15 2.22
C LEU A 301 -16.78 -11.03 0.83
N TRP A 302 -16.94 -9.79 0.35
CA TRP A 302 -17.39 -9.49 -1.00
C TRP A 302 -16.49 -10.16 -2.04
N GLN A 303 -15.20 -9.81 -2.02
CA GLN A 303 -14.19 -10.29 -2.96
C GLN A 303 -14.01 -11.82 -2.93
N ARG A 304 -14.05 -12.45 -1.75
CA ARG A 304 -13.71 -13.87 -1.60
C ARG A 304 -14.89 -14.81 -1.80
N LYS A 305 -16.09 -14.38 -1.43
CA LYS A 305 -17.26 -15.27 -1.31
C LYS A 305 -18.48 -14.75 -2.06
N ILE A 306 -18.85 -13.48 -1.90
CA ILE A 306 -20.11 -12.97 -2.46
C ILE A 306 -19.98 -12.81 -3.97
N LEU A 307 -19.01 -12.04 -4.47
CA LEU A 307 -18.84 -11.75 -5.89
C LEU A 307 -18.64 -13.02 -6.74
N PRO A 308 -17.71 -13.95 -6.43
CA PRO A 308 -17.55 -15.17 -7.23
C PRO A 308 -18.80 -16.06 -7.24
N THR A 309 -19.58 -16.03 -6.15
CA THR A 309 -20.84 -16.77 -6.06
C THR A 309 -21.92 -16.11 -6.93
N LEU A 310 -22.00 -14.78 -6.90
CA LEU A 310 -22.93 -13.98 -7.69
C LEU A 310 -22.64 -14.10 -9.18
N GLU A 311 -21.39 -13.92 -9.62
CA GLU A 311 -20.96 -14.06 -11.03
C GLU A 311 -21.27 -15.45 -11.59
N LYS A 312 -20.91 -16.52 -10.86
CA LYS A 312 -21.17 -17.90 -11.27
C LYS A 312 -22.66 -18.19 -11.46
N ARG A 313 -23.52 -17.46 -10.77
CA ARG A 313 -24.97 -17.62 -10.85
C ARG A 313 -25.56 -16.73 -11.95
N LEU A 314 -25.14 -15.48 -12.07
CA LEU A 314 -25.55 -14.58 -13.15
C LEU A 314 -25.16 -15.14 -14.53
N ALA A 315 -23.97 -15.75 -14.66
CA ALA A 315 -23.48 -16.32 -15.92
C ALA A 315 -24.29 -17.52 -16.44
N LYS A 316 -25.08 -18.19 -15.60
CA LYS A 316 -25.80 -19.41 -15.98
C LYS A 316 -27.14 -19.17 -16.68
N GLY A 317 -27.57 -17.92 -16.88
CA GLY A 317 -28.78 -17.51 -17.64
C GLY A 317 -30.14 -18.03 -17.13
N ASN A 318 -30.15 -19.09 -16.32
CA ASN A 318 -31.32 -19.84 -15.82
C ASN A 318 -31.33 -19.94 -14.28
N ALA A 319 -30.47 -19.18 -13.58
CA ALA A 319 -30.06 -19.50 -12.21
C ALA A 319 -30.98 -19.02 -11.08
N LEU A 320 -32.16 -18.47 -11.39
CA LEU A 320 -33.19 -18.22 -10.38
C LEU A 320 -34.06 -19.45 -10.08
N LYS A 321 -33.86 -20.57 -10.80
CA LYS A 321 -34.69 -21.79 -10.66
C LYS A 321 -34.09 -22.93 -9.82
N SER A 322 -32.80 -22.90 -9.47
CA SER A 322 -32.12 -24.07 -8.85
C SER A 322 -31.95 -23.96 -7.33
N GLY A 323 -32.70 -24.80 -6.59
CA GLY A 323 -32.78 -24.87 -5.13
C GLY A 323 -31.62 -25.58 -4.41
N TRP A 324 -30.37 -25.30 -4.79
CA TRP A 324 -29.21 -25.86 -4.06
C TRP A 324 -28.79 -25.05 -2.83
N ILE A 325 -29.32 -23.82 -2.70
CA ILE A 325 -29.20 -23.00 -1.50
C ILE A 325 -30.56 -22.31 -1.32
N GLY A 326 -31.33 -22.72 -0.30
CA GLY A 326 -32.77 -22.39 -0.19
C GLY A 326 -33.15 -20.91 -0.17
N TRP A 327 -32.20 -19.99 0.01
CA TRP A 327 -32.44 -18.55 0.13
C TRP A 327 -32.12 -17.72 -1.14
N TYR A 328 -31.18 -18.15 -2.01
CA TYR A 328 -30.77 -17.40 -3.21
C TYR A 328 -31.93 -17.18 -4.20
N PRO A 329 -32.73 -18.21 -4.53
CA PRO A 329 -33.91 -18.05 -5.38
C PRO A 329 -35.09 -17.31 -4.73
N HIS A 330 -35.05 -17.07 -3.42
CA HIS A 330 -36.15 -16.41 -2.69
C HIS A 330 -35.91 -14.91 -2.50
N TYR A 331 -34.63 -14.52 -2.37
CA TYR A 331 -34.20 -13.13 -2.21
C TYR A 331 -34.09 -12.41 -3.56
N PHE A 332 -33.48 -13.04 -4.55
CA PHE A 332 -33.35 -12.52 -5.92
C PHE A 332 -34.56 -12.85 -6.82
N ARG A 333 -35.69 -13.30 -6.24
CA ARG A 333 -36.85 -13.77 -7.01
C ARG A 333 -37.58 -12.65 -7.76
N GLY A 334 -37.53 -11.42 -7.23
CA GLY A 334 -38.04 -10.20 -7.88
C GLY A 334 -37.02 -9.54 -8.82
N ALA A 335 -35.73 -9.69 -8.54
CA ALA A 335 -34.62 -9.19 -9.36
C ALA A 335 -34.40 -9.96 -10.68
N ALA A 336 -35.40 -10.72 -11.13
CA ALA A 336 -35.38 -11.43 -12.41
C ALA A 336 -35.60 -10.50 -13.61
N GLU A 337 -36.29 -9.37 -13.38
CA GLU A 337 -36.59 -8.36 -14.40
C GLU A 337 -35.41 -7.38 -14.59
N ASP A 338 -34.63 -7.11 -13.53
CA ASP A 338 -33.55 -6.11 -13.52
C ASP A 338 -32.15 -6.72 -13.27
N ILE A 339 -31.83 -7.83 -13.94
CA ILE A 339 -30.55 -8.54 -13.76
C ILE A 339 -29.32 -7.68 -14.12
N GLU A 340 -29.49 -6.73 -15.04
CA GLU A 340 -28.45 -5.79 -15.44
C GLU A 340 -28.17 -4.76 -14.35
N ASP A 341 -29.18 -4.30 -13.61
CA ASP A 341 -28.96 -3.42 -12.46
C ASP A 341 -28.24 -4.13 -11.32
N VAL A 342 -28.60 -5.39 -11.04
CA VAL A 342 -27.87 -6.21 -10.05
C VAL A 342 -26.40 -6.40 -10.47
N ARG A 343 -26.13 -6.54 -11.78
CA ARG A 343 -24.77 -6.65 -12.30
C ARG A 343 -24.01 -5.33 -12.15
N ALA A 344 -24.64 -4.21 -12.50
CA ALA A 344 -24.06 -2.88 -12.39
C ALA A 344 -23.75 -2.52 -10.93
N ASP A 345 -24.66 -2.83 -9.99
CA ASP A 345 -24.43 -2.66 -8.55
C ASP A 345 -23.26 -3.52 -8.09
N ALA A 346 -23.22 -4.79 -8.49
CA ALA A 346 -22.15 -5.69 -8.09
C ALA A 346 -20.78 -5.23 -8.62
N GLN A 347 -20.74 -4.64 -9.82
CA GLN A 347 -19.53 -4.06 -10.41
C GLN A 347 -19.11 -2.77 -9.70
N ALA A 348 -20.04 -1.89 -9.34
CA ALA A 348 -19.76 -0.69 -8.56
C ALA A 348 -19.19 -1.06 -7.17
N ILE A 349 -19.82 -2.02 -6.49
CA ILE A 349 -19.33 -2.54 -5.22
C ILE A 349 -17.94 -3.20 -5.38
N ASP A 350 -17.73 -3.98 -6.44
CA ASP A 350 -16.43 -4.60 -6.70
C ASP A 350 -15.33 -3.54 -6.86
N ARG A 351 -15.56 -2.52 -7.70
CA ARG A 351 -14.60 -1.42 -7.89
C ARG A 351 -14.31 -0.70 -6.57
N LEU A 352 -15.33 -0.24 -5.86
CA LEU A 352 -15.14 0.48 -4.59
C LEU A 352 -14.47 -0.37 -3.52
N THR A 353 -14.86 -1.64 -3.37
CA THR A 353 -14.23 -2.52 -2.39
C THR A 353 -12.77 -2.83 -2.75
N GLN A 354 -12.42 -2.90 -4.03
CA GLN A 354 -11.03 -3.02 -4.44
C GLN A 354 -10.24 -1.77 -4.07
N VAL A 355 -10.71 -0.57 -4.45
CA VAL A 355 -9.98 0.67 -4.12
C VAL A 355 -9.92 0.89 -2.60
N ALA A 356 -10.98 0.61 -1.85
CA ALA A 356 -10.95 0.69 -0.38
C ALA A 356 -9.89 -0.25 0.22
N LEU A 357 -9.74 -1.47 -0.32
CA LEU A 357 -8.68 -2.39 0.11
C LEU A 357 -7.29 -1.86 -0.25
N LEU A 358 -7.12 -1.25 -1.43
CA LEU A 358 -5.87 -0.61 -1.86
C LEU A 358 -5.50 0.59 -0.98
N TYR A 359 -6.50 1.37 -0.59
CA TYR A 359 -6.34 2.53 0.26
C TYR A 359 -5.94 2.13 1.69
N LEU A 360 -6.70 1.23 2.32
CA LEU A 360 -6.37 0.65 3.63
C LEU A 360 -5.00 -0.02 3.58
N ALA A 361 -4.67 -0.62 2.44
CA ALA A 361 -3.37 -1.20 2.23
C ALA A 361 -2.24 -0.18 2.27
N GLY A 362 -2.39 0.93 1.55
CA GLY A 362 -1.44 2.03 1.56
C GLY A 362 -1.24 2.59 2.96
N ILE A 363 -2.31 2.74 3.77
CA ILE A 363 -2.19 3.22 5.16
C ILE A 363 -1.24 2.33 5.95
N ILE A 364 -1.43 1.01 5.87
CA ILE A 364 -0.62 0.05 6.62
C ILE A 364 0.83 0.04 6.12
N ARG A 365 1.05 0.16 4.81
CA ARG A 365 2.38 0.32 4.22
C ARG A 365 3.06 1.63 4.60
N SER A 366 2.30 2.67 4.96
CA SER A 366 2.85 3.94 5.42
C SER A 366 3.11 3.99 6.93
N LEU A 367 2.80 2.92 7.68
CA LEU A 367 3.18 2.84 9.09
C LEU A 367 4.70 2.65 9.23
N PRO A 368 5.37 3.33 10.19
CA PRO A 368 6.79 3.09 10.47
C PRO A 368 7.08 1.61 10.77
N LEU A 369 8.28 1.13 10.40
CA LEU A 369 8.69 -0.27 10.52
C LEU A 369 8.49 -0.85 11.92
N ASP A 370 8.84 -0.09 12.96
CA ASP A 370 8.70 -0.48 14.38
C ASP A 370 7.25 -0.76 14.81
N LEU A 371 6.28 -0.33 13.99
CA LEU A 371 4.84 -0.45 14.25
C LEU A 371 4.16 -1.42 13.30
N ARG A 372 4.88 -1.85 12.27
CA ARG A 372 4.52 -3.04 11.53
C ARG A 372 4.93 -4.20 12.44
N TYR A 373 3.98 -5.02 12.86
CA TYR A 373 4.28 -6.32 13.49
C TYR A 373 5.20 -7.21 12.59
N ALA A 374 5.42 -6.79 11.34
CA ALA A 374 6.41 -7.30 10.40
C ALA A 374 7.89 -7.06 10.80
N SER A 375 8.24 -6.11 11.67
CA SER A 375 9.65 -5.80 12.00
C SER A 375 10.39 -6.96 12.68
N VAL A 376 9.75 -7.64 13.62
CA VAL A 376 10.30 -8.83 14.30
C VAL A 376 10.57 -9.96 13.30
N LEU A 377 9.76 -10.03 12.24
CA LEU A 377 9.82 -11.06 11.21
C LEU A 377 10.79 -10.71 10.09
N GLU A 378 10.92 -9.44 9.74
CA GLU A 378 11.96 -8.94 8.83
C GLU A 378 13.34 -9.14 9.46
N MET A 379 13.51 -8.85 10.74
CA MET A 379 14.74 -9.17 11.47
C MET A 379 15.01 -10.69 11.50
N ALA A 380 14.00 -11.51 11.80
CA ALA A 380 14.16 -12.97 11.76
C ALA A 380 14.45 -13.50 10.33
N ARG A 381 13.93 -12.83 9.30
CA ARG A 381 14.18 -13.14 7.89
C ARG A 381 15.59 -12.79 7.45
N GLU A 382 16.07 -11.63 7.88
CA GLU A 382 17.42 -11.18 7.58
C GLU A 382 18.44 -12.09 8.29
N GLN A 383 18.24 -12.36 9.58
CA GLN A 383 19.06 -13.30 10.35
C GLN A 383 19.02 -14.71 9.77
N GLY A 384 17.82 -15.20 9.39
CA GLY A 384 17.65 -16.51 8.78
C GLY A 384 18.29 -16.63 7.40
N ARG A 385 18.29 -15.57 6.60
CA ARG A 385 18.96 -15.50 5.30
C ARG A 385 20.48 -15.45 5.45
N GLU A 386 21.00 -14.59 6.32
CA GLU A 386 22.43 -14.49 6.60
C GLU A 386 23.00 -15.82 7.11
N HIS A 387 22.27 -16.48 8.01
CA HIS A 387 22.65 -17.79 8.52
C HIS A 387 22.63 -18.87 7.42
N TYR A 388 21.64 -18.84 6.53
CA TYR A 388 21.54 -19.80 5.43
C TYR A 388 22.63 -19.60 4.38
N ASP A 389 22.93 -18.34 4.02
CA ASP A 389 24.03 -18.01 3.11
C ASP A 389 25.38 -18.52 3.64
N MET A 390 25.60 -18.45 4.95
CA MET A 390 26.77 -19.05 5.59
C MET A 390 26.80 -20.58 5.43
N GLN A 391 25.68 -21.28 5.61
CA GLN A 391 25.60 -22.74 5.43
C GLN A 391 25.88 -23.16 3.99
N ILE A 392 25.29 -22.47 3.02
CA ILE A 392 25.53 -22.69 1.59
C ILE A 392 27.03 -22.60 1.28
N ARG A 393 27.70 -21.56 1.80
CA ARG A 393 29.16 -21.38 1.61
C ARG A 393 29.96 -22.53 2.21
N ARG A 394 29.66 -22.95 3.45
CA ARG A 394 30.34 -24.08 4.10
C ARG A 394 30.14 -25.40 3.35
N ALA A 395 28.96 -25.64 2.78
CA ALA A 395 28.70 -26.82 1.97
C ALA A 395 29.53 -26.83 0.67
N GLY A 396 29.67 -25.66 0.02
CA GLY A 396 30.57 -25.50 -1.12
C GLY A 396 32.04 -25.77 -0.74
N GLU A 397 32.50 -25.24 0.39
CA GLU A 397 33.86 -25.49 0.90
C GLU A 397 34.10 -26.98 1.21
N LEU A 398 33.11 -27.66 1.81
CA LEU A 398 33.17 -29.08 2.10
C LEU A 398 33.28 -29.92 0.81
N ALA A 399 32.55 -29.56 -0.25
CA ALA A 399 32.64 -30.24 -1.54
C ALA A 399 34.03 -30.10 -2.17
N VAL A 400 34.67 -28.94 -2.05
CA VAL A 400 36.06 -28.75 -2.50
C VAL A 400 37.04 -29.60 -1.70
N LEU A 401 36.88 -29.66 -0.38
CA LEU A 401 37.75 -30.48 0.49
C LEU A 401 37.61 -31.97 0.17
N ARG A 402 36.39 -32.47 -0.05
CA ARG A 402 36.14 -33.86 -0.47
C ARG A 402 36.77 -34.14 -1.83
N TYR A 403 36.58 -33.23 -2.79
CA TYR A 403 37.19 -33.36 -4.11
C TYR A 403 38.73 -33.39 -4.05
N ASP A 404 39.35 -32.48 -3.29
CA ASP A 404 40.81 -32.46 -3.13
C ASP A 404 41.30 -33.75 -2.44
N ALA A 405 40.56 -34.30 -1.46
CA ALA A 405 40.89 -35.57 -0.82
C ALA A 405 40.79 -36.76 -1.79
N GLU A 406 39.74 -36.82 -2.62
CA GLU A 406 39.58 -37.84 -3.66
C GLU A 406 40.70 -37.77 -4.72
N GLN A 407 41.06 -36.58 -5.19
CA GLN A 407 42.16 -36.39 -6.13
C GLN A 407 43.52 -36.82 -5.55
N ASN A 408 43.66 -36.75 -4.23
CA ASN A 408 44.84 -37.21 -3.51
C ASN A 408 44.77 -38.69 -3.09
N GLY A 409 43.73 -39.43 -3.50
CA GLY A 409 43.59 -40.88 -3.23
C GLY A 409 43.15 -41.22 -1.80
N MET A 410 42.58 -40.26 -1.06
CA MET A 410 42.14 -40.42 0.32
C MET A 410 40.62 -40.75 0.34
N GLN A 411 40.25 -42.02 0.22
CA GLN A 411 38.85 -42.49 0.29
C GLN A 411 38.57 -43.30 1.57
N GLU A 412 37.36 -43.18 2.12
CA GLU A 412 36.94 -43.89 3.35
C GLU A 412 36.70 -45.40 3.16
N ASP A 413 36.52 -45.90 1.94
CA ASP A 413 35.87 -47.21 1.69
C ASP A 413 36.71 -48.27 0.93
N ASN A 414 38.03 -48.10 0.82
CA ASN A 414 38.90 -49.14 0.23
C ASN A 414 39.43 -50.09 1.31
N ASP A 415 38.57 -50.99 1.79
CA ASP A 415 38.90 -52.09 2.71
C ASP A 415 39.86 -53.16 2.12
N VAL A 416 40.36 -53.00 0.89
CA VAL A 416 41.14 -54.05 0.20
C VAL A 416 42.66 -53.84 0.25
N HIS A 417 43.19 -52.70 0.71
CA HIS A 417 44.64 -52.50 0.87
C HIS A 417 45.04 -51.72 2.13
N ARG A 418 44.52 -52.11 3.30
CA ARG A 418 45.08 -51.69 4.60
C ARG A 418 46.25 -52.60 5.02
N GLU A 419 47.43 -52.36 4.46
CA GLU A 419 48.68 -52.75 5.13
C GLU A 419 49.55 -51.53 5.52
N ASN A 420 49.22 -50.30 5.10
CA ASN A 420 50.03 -49.11 5.42
C ASN A 420 49.20 -47.83 5.75
N ALA A 421 47.95 -47.97 6.19
CA ALA A 421 47.11 -46.80 6.53
C ALA A 421 47.45 -46.14 7.89
N ASP A 422 48.44 -46.66 8.63
CA ASP A 422 48.88 -46.08 9.91
C ASP A 422 49.98 -45.01 9.78
N THR A 423 50.33 -44.56 8.56
CA THR A 423 51.56 -43.75 8.35
C THR A 423 51.44 -42.47 7.53
N ASP A 424 50.25 -41.92 7.27
CA ASP A 424 50.13 -40.56 6.70
C ASP A 424 49.36 -39.60 7.62
N PRO A 425 50.06 -38.83 8.49
CA PRO A 425 49.42 -37.88 9.40
C PRO A 425 48.72 -36.73 8.65
N GLU A 426 49.08 -36.45 7.40
CA GLU A 426 48.46 -35.40 6.60
C GLU A 426 47.09 -35.85 6.05
N ALA A 427 46.99 -37.11 5.62
CA ALA A 427 45.72 -37.71 5.20
C ALA A 427 44.72 -37.83 6.36
N ALA A 428 45.18 -38.25 7.54
CA ALA A 428 44.36 -38.32 8.75
C ALA A 428 43.84 -36.93 9.15
N ALA A 429 44.69 -35.90 9.12
CA ALA A 429 44.29 -34.52 9.43
C ALA A 429 43.30 -33.93 8.41
N ALA A 430 43.41 -34.29 7.13
CA ALA A 430 42.49 -33.85 6.08
C ALA A 430 41.10 -34.47 6.25
N LEU A 431 41.02 -35.79 6.50
CA LEU A 431 39.77 -36.49 6.78
C LEU A 431 39.10 -35.99 8.06
N GLU A 432 39.89 -35.72 9.11
CA GLU A 432 39.39 -35.14 10.35
C GLU A 432 38.81 -33.72 10.13
N ARG A 433 39.42 -32.91 9.26
CA ARG A 433 38.90 -31.58 8.89
C ARG A 433 37.58 -31.66 8.12
N ILE A 434 37.45 -32.63 7.21
CA ILE A 434 36.20 -32.92 6.47
C ILE A 434 35.10 -33.34 7.46
N ALA A 435 35.40 -34.27 8.37
CA ALA A 435 34.46 -34.74 9.38
C ALA A 435 33.98 -33.61 10.29
N ARG A 436 34.89 -32.78 10.81
CA ARG A 436 34.54 -31.61 11.65
C ARG A 436 33.68 -30.58 10.91
N MET A 437 33.96 -30.34 9.63
CA MET A 437 33.17 -29.40 8.83
C MET A 437 31.78 -29.96 8.51
N ALA A 438 31.66 -31.25 8.21
CA ALA A 438 30.37 -31.91 8.02
C ALA A 438 29.52 -31.89 9.31
N GLU A 439 30.13 -32.20 10.47
CA GLU A 439 29.46 -32.13 11.77
C GLU A 439 29.03 -30.69 12.11
N SER A 440 29.85 -29.70 11.80
CA SER A 440 29.48 -28.28 11.98
C SER A 440 28.26 -27.89 11.13
N ILE A 441 28.20 -28.28 9.86
CA ILE A 441 27.03 -28.01 9.00
C ILE A 441 25.77 -28.67 9.58
N GLN A 442 25.89 -29.91 10.05
CA GLN A 442 24.77 -30.65 10.64
C GLN A 442 24.29 -30.04 11.97
N ASN A 443 25.20 -29.52 12.81
CA ASN A 443 24.82 -28.85 14.05
C ASN A 443 24.09 -27.52 13.79
N GLU A 444 24.55 -26.76 12.80
CA GLU A 444 23.96 -25.47 12.42
C GLU A 444 22.59 -25.65 11.74
N ASP A 445 22.31 -26.81 11.13
CA ASP A 445 21.00 -27.13 10.55
C ASP A 445 19.86 -27.01 11.59
N SER A 446 20.12 -27.34 12.86
CA SER A 446 19.16 -27.14 13.94
C SER A 446 18.85 -25.66 14.22
N VAL A 447 19.82 -24.78 14.04
CA VAL A 447 19.70 -23.31 14.18
C VAL A 447 18.93 -22.75 12.99
N GLN A 448 19.26 -23.20 11.77
CA GLN A 448 18.52 -22.81 10.57
C GLN A 448 17.06 -23.27 10.62
N LYS A 449 16.79 -24.48 11.12
CA LYS A 449 15.43 -24.96 11.38
C LYS A 449 14.67 -24.06 12.37
N THR A 450 15.37 -23.48 13.34
CA THR A 450 14.79 -22.51 14.29
C THR A 450 14.45 -21.19 13.59
N PHE A 451 15.35 -20.64 12.76
CA PHE A 451 15.06 -19.46 11.95
C PHE A 451 13.93 -19.72 10.95
N ASN A 452 13.92 -20.87 10.26
CA ASN A 452 12.86 -21.25 9.33
C ASN A 452 11.49 -21.34 10.03
N ARG A 453 11.46 -21.79 11.29
CA ARG A 453 10.24 -21.77 12.13
C ARG A 453 9.78 -20.35 12.47
N GLN A 454 10.71 -19.43 12.75
CA GLN A 454 10.43 -18.03 13.04
C GLN A 454 10.00 -17.23 11.78
N MET A 455 10.61 -17.51 10.62
CA MET A 455 10.35 -16.84 9.33
C MET A 455 9.07 -17.31 8.62
N GLY A 456 8.52 -18.46 9.02
CA GLY A 456 7.35 -19.07 8.38
C GLY A 456 7.67 -19.85 7.11
N GLY A 457 6.93 -20.95 6.89
CA GLY A 457 7.31 -21.97 5.91
C GLY A 457 7.33 -21.55 4.44
N GLN A 458 6.44 -20.65 4.02
CA GLN A 458 6.47 -20.14 2.65
C GLN A 458 7.66 -19.22 2.38
N ALA A 459 8.05 -18.39 3.36
CA ALA A 459 9.18 -17.47 3.20
C ALA A 459 10.51 -18.23 3.23
N ALA A 460 10.64 -19.23 4.12
CA ALA A 460 11.77 -20.15 4.10
C ALA A 460 11.88 -20.88 2.75
N MET A 461 10.77 -21.42 2.23
CA MET A 461 10.76 -22.08 0.92
C MET A 461 11.18 -21.15 -0.21
N LYS A 462 10.65 -19.92 -0.23
CA LYS A 462 11.02 -18.90 -1.23
C LYS A 462 12.51 -18.57 -1.14
N MET A 463 13.04 -18.36 0.06
CA MET A 463 14.46 -18.11 0.27
C MET A 463 15.35 -19.24 -0.28
N VAL A 464 14.98 -20.51 -0.03
CA VAL A 464 15.70 -21.67 -0.57
C VAL A 464 15.62 -21.72 -2.09
N LEU A 465 14.44 -21.50 -2.68
CA LEU A 465 14.26 -21.52 -4.13
C LEU A 465 15.01 -20.38 -4.83
N ASP A 466 14.98 -19.17 -4.29
CA ASP A 466 15.71 -18.01 -4.82
C ASP A 466 17.23 -18.26 -4.76
N ALA A 467 17.72 -18.84 -3.65
CA ALA A 467 19.12 -19.22 -3.49
C ALA A 467 19.52 -20.33 -4.47
N LEU A 468 18.66 -21.34 -4.65
CA LEU A 468 18.87 -22.44 -5.59
C LEU A 468 18.96 -21.93 -7.03
N GLU A 469 18.02 -21.09 -7.46
CA GLU A 469 18.03 -20.51 -8.81
C GLU A 469 19.33 -19.73 -9.06
N LYS A 470 19.76 -18.93 -8.09
CA LYS A 470 21.02 -18.18 -8.18
C LYS A 470 22.24 -19.11 -8.28
N ALA A 471 22.29 -20.14 -7.44
CA ALA A 471 23.39 -21.10 -7.43
C ALA A 471 23.45 -21.94 -8.71
N GLU A 472 22.30 -22.38 -9.24
CA GLU A 472 22.23 -23.14 -10.50
C GLU A 472 22.71 -22.33 -11.69
N ASN A 473 22.28 -21.06 -11.77
CA ASN A 473 22.74 -20.14 -12.81
C ASN A 473 24.26 -19.92 -12.76
N GLU A 474 24.83 -19.79 -11.55
CA GLU A 474 26.28 -19.64 -11.35
C GLU A 474 27.04 -20.93 -11.72
N ASN A 475 26.53 -22.09 -11.29
CA ASN A 475 27.12 -23.38 -11.59
C ASN A 475 27.12 -23.66 -13.11
N ASP A 476 26.01 -23.42 -13.80
CA ASP A 476 25.90 -23.57 -15.25
C ASP A 476 26.89 -22.68 -16.00
N ARG A 477 27.09 -21.45 -15.52
CA ARG A 477 28.10 -20.53 -16.06
C ARG A 477 29.51 -21.10 -15.87
N LEU A 478 29.85 -21.54 -14.66
CA LEU A 478 31.18 -22.10 -14.36
C LEU A 478 31.47 -23.38 -15.15
N ILE A 479 30.48 -24.25 -15.37
CA ILE A 479 30.60 -25.45 -16.20
C ILE A 479 30.93 -25.07 -17.65
N ARG A 480 30.23 -24.08 -18.22
CA ARG A 480 30.50 -23.59 -19.59
C ARG A 480 31.90 -22.99 -19.71
N ASP A 481 32.27 -22.11 -18.78
CA ASP A 481 33.57 -21.43 -18.77
C ASP A 481 34.72 -22.44 -18.59
N TYR A 482 34.56 -23.45 -17.74
CA TYR A 482 35.54 -24.53 -17.55
C TYR A 482 35.70 -25.40 -18.81
N ALA A 483 34.60 -25.80 -19.44
CA ALA A 483 34.64 -26.59 -20.69
C ALA A 483 35.28 -25.79 -21.85
N GLU A 484 35.05 -24.48 -21.92
CA GLU A 484 35.73 -23.61 -22.87
C GLU A 484 37.22 -23.46 -22.57
N ALA A 485 37.60 -23.30 -21.30
CA ALA A 485 39.00 -23.22 -20.89
C ALA A 485 39.78 -24.50 -21.25
N ILE A 486 39.21 -25.69 -21.05
CA ILE A 486 39.81 -26.96 -21.48
C ILE A 486 40.06 -26.96 -23.00
N ARG A 487 39.06 -26.58 -23.80
CA ARG A 487 39.17 -26.55 -25.26
C ARG A 487 40.26 -25.58 -25.72
N ARG A 488 40.34 -24.39 -25.12
CA ARG A 488 41.37 -23.39 -25.44
C ARG A 488 42.77 -23.85 -25.06
N ILE A 489 42.93 -24.50 -23.91
CA ILE A 489 44.22 -25.05 -23.47
C ILE A 489 44.66 -26.19 -24.41
N ALA A 490 43.77 -27.11 -24.77
CA ALA A 490 44.08 -28.20 -25.70
C ALA A 490 44.48 -27.68 -27.10
N GLN A 491 43.81 -26.64 -27.59
CA GLN A 491 44.18 -25.97 -28.85
C GLN A 491 45.55 -25.28 -28.76
N ALA A 492 45.85 -24.61 -27.64
CA ALA A 492 47.13 -23.97 -27.42
C ALA A 492 48.27 -25.00 -27.32
N GLU A 493 48.04 -26.15 -26.68
CA GLU A 493 48.99 -27.26 -26.60
C GLU A 493 49.40 -27.82 -27.97
N ALA A 494 48.50 -27.82 -28.94
CA ALA A 494 48.77 -28.31 -30.28
C ALA A 494 49.69 -27.38 -31.12
N VAL A 495 49.83 -26.11 -30.73
CA VAL A 495 50.50 -25.06 -31.54
C VAL A 495 51.69 -24.40 -30.83
N VAL A 496 51.84 -24.59 -29.52
CA VAL A 496 52.85 -23.89 -28.70
C VAL A 496 54.29 -24.35 -28.96
N LYS A 497 55.20 -23.37 -29.04
CA LYS A 497 56.65 -23.57 -29.14
C LYS A 497 57.26 -23.94 -27.77
N PRO A 498 58.37 -24.69 -27.71
CA PRO A 498 59.00 -25.10 -26.45
C PRO A 498 59.33 -23.94 -25.47
N SER A 499 59.66 -22.76 -25.98
CA SER A 499 59.97 -21.56 -25.19
C SER A 499 58.75 -20.92 -24.50
N GLU A 500 57.53 -21.31 -24.86
CA GLU A 500 56.27 -20.72 -24.34
C GLU A 500 55.45 -21.70 -23.49
N ARG A 501 55.97 -22.91 -23.23
CA ARG A 501 55.30 -23.94 -22.42
C ARG A 501 54.87 -23.46 -21.03
N PHE A 502 55.63 -22.55 -20.42
CA PHE A 502 55.28 -21.98 -19.11
C PHE A 502 53.90 -21.29 -19.08
N ARG A 503 53.43 -20.75 -20.22
CA ARG A 503 52.10 -20.13 -20.34
C ARG A 503 50.98 -21.17 -20.29
N ILE A 504 51.23 -22.37 -20.81
CA ILE A 504 50.31 -23.50 -20.71
C ILE A 504 50.27 -24.00 -19.26
N ASP A 505 51.41 -24.05 -18.58
CA ASP A 505 51.45 -24.47 -17.18
C ASP A 505 50.74 -23.47 -16.25
N ASP A 506 50.84 -22.17 -16.50
CA ASP A 506 50.04 -21.14 -15.81
C ASP A 506 48.54 -21.30 -16.10
N ALA A 507 48.18 -21.54 -17.37
CA ALA A 507 46.79 -21.79 -17.76
C ALA A 507 46.21 -23.06 -17.11
N LYS A 508 46.99 -24.14 -17.00
CA LYS A 508 46.62 -25.36 -16.27
C LYS A 508 46.46 -25.12 -14.77
N THR A 509 47.30 -24.26 -14.19
CA THR A 509 47.18 -23.86 -12.78
C THR A 509 45.89 -23.08 -12.54
N LYS A 510 45.53 -22.17 -13.45
CA LYS A 510 44.24 -21.47 -13.44
C LYS A 510 43.06 -22.41 -13.66
N LEU A 511 43.20 -23.40 -14.54
CA LEU A 511 42.19 -24.43 -14.78
C LEU A 511 41.90 -25.24 -13.51
N LYS A 512 42.93 -25.62 -12.74
CA LYS A 512 42.76 -26.27 -11.42
C LYS A 512 41.99 -25.38 -10.43
N ARG A 513 42.20 -24.06 -10.44
CA ARG A 513 41.43 -23.12 -9.60
C ARG A 513 39.97 -23.02 -10.05
N MET A 514 39.73 -22.95 -11.36
CA MET A 514 38.39 -22.96 -11.93
C MET A 514 37.64 -24.25 -11.62
N GLU A 515 38.35 -25.39 -11.62
CA GLU A 515 37.79 -26.67 -11.23
C GLU A 515 37.32 -26.68 -9.77
N ARG A 516 38.12 -26.13 -8.85
CA ARG A 516 37.71 -25.97 -7.46
C ARG A 516 36.49 -25.07 -7.31
N HIS A 517 36.41 -23.96 -8.04
CA HIS A 517 35.22 -23.09 -8.03
C HIS A 517 33.98 -23.81 -8.58
N LYS A 518 34.14 -24.63 -9.63
CA LYS A 518 33.07 -25.48 -10.16
C LYS A 518 32.60 -26.49 -9.10
N GLN A 519 33.51 -27.15 -8.38
CA GLN A 519 33.14 -28.08 -7.31
C GLN A 519 32.46 -27.38 -6.14
N MET A 520 32.90 -26.16 -5.80
CA MET A 520 32.25 -25.34 -4.78
C MET A 520 30.80 -25.01 -5.14
N ALA A 521 30.56 -24.54 -6.37
CA ALA A 521 29.21 -24.23 -6.86
C ALA A 521 28.33 -25.48 -6.99
N ALA A 522 28.90 -26.61 -7.40
CA ALA A 522 28.19 -27.89 -7.46
C ALA A 522 27.75 -28.34 -6.05
N GLY A 523 28.63 -28.27 -5.06
CA GLY A 523 28.30 -28.60 -3.67
C GLY A 523 27.21 -27.70 -3.06
N MET A 524 27.23 -26.40 -3.38
CA MET A 524 26.15 -25.48 -3.02
C MET A 524 24.81 -25.90 -3.63
N CYS A 525 24.80 -26.25 -4.93
CA CYS A 525 23.59 -26.69 -5.63
C CYS A 525 23.06 -28.02 -5.07
N GLU A 526 23.93 -28.97 -4.73
CA GLU A 526 23.53 -30.26 -4.16
C GLU A 526 22.81 -30.09 -2.83
N MET A 527 23.36 -29.28 -1.92
CA MET A 527 22.71 -28.95 -0.65
C MET A 527 21.36 -28.26 -0.89
N LEU A 528 21.31 -27.23 -1.74
CA LEU A 528 20.09 -26.49 -2.01
C LEU A 528 18.99 -27.34 -2.66
N ARG A 529 19.36 -28.28 -3.54
CA ARG A 529 18.41 -29.24 -4.14
C ARG A 529 17.90 -30.22 -3.10
N HIS A 530 18.78 -30.72 -2.24
CA HIS A 530 18.41 -31.58 -1.13
C HIS A 530 17.40 -30.89 -0.22
N ASP A 531 17.69 -29.66 0.22
CA ASP A 531 16.83 -28.90 1.12
C ASP A 531 15.50 -28.52 0.47
N ALA A 532 15.52 -28.12 -0.81
CA ALA A 532 14.29 -27.86 -1.57
C ALA A 532 13.42 -29.12 -1.73
N GLN A 533 14.05 -30.29 -1.88
CA GLN A 533 13.37 -31.57 -1.98
C GLN A 533 12.80 -32.02 -0.63
N GLU A 534 13.56 -31.91 0.46
CA GLU A 534 13.08 -32.18 1.83
C GLU A 534 11.90 -31.27 2.21
N MET A 535 11.93 -29.99 1.79
CA MET A 535 10.83 -29.05 1.97
C MET A 535 9.59 -29.42 1.14
N ARG A 536 9.75 -29.95 -0.08
CA ARG A 536 8.64 -30.43 -0.95
C ARG A 536 8.00 -31.71 -0.43
N ASP A 537 8.81 -32.64 0.07
CA ASP A 537 8.37 -33.96 0.54
C ASP A 537 7.70 -33.90 1.92
N GLY A 538 7.64 -32.72 2.54
CA GLY A 538 6.88 -32.46 3.76
C GLY A 538 7.46 -33.13 5.01
N GLN A 539 8.72 -33.60 4.96
CA GLN A 539 9.44 -34.11 6.13
C GLN A 539 9.76 -32.98 7.12
N LEU A 540 9.99 -31.76 6.62
CA LEU A 540 9.70 -30.54 7.35
C LEU A 540 8.18 -30.33 7.40
N ARG A 541 7.47 -31.16 8.17
CA ARG A 541 6.14 -30.75 8.64
C ARG A 541 6.38 -29.44 9.37
N PHE A 542 5.90 -28.33 8.79
CA PHE A 542 5.88 -27.05 9.47
C PHE A 542 4.99 -27.21 10.70
N GLU A 543 5.58 -27.66 11.81
CA GLU A 543 4.99 -27.49 13.11
C GLU A 543 4.77 -25.99 13.27
N LYS A 544 3.55 -25.63 13.67
CA LYS A 544 3.26 -24.27 14.11
C LYS A 544 4.38 -23.86 15.08
N PRO A 545 4.95 -22.65 14.95
CA PRO A 545 6.06 -22.21 15.78
C PRO A 545 5.78 -22.51 17.25
N THR A 546 6.69 -23.25 17.90
CA THR A 546 6.48 -23.74 19.27
C THR A 546 6.66 -22.57 20.24
N LEU A 547 5.53 -22.20 20.86
CA LEU A 547 5.31 -21.08 21.77
C LEU A 547 6.11 -21.21 23.06
N ILE A 548 7.17 -20.43 23.21
CA ILE A 548 7.70 -20.09 24.54
C ILE A 548 7.82 -18.57 24.57
N SER A 549 6.78 -17.92 25.12
CA SER A 549 6.63 -16.48 25.44
C SER A 549 5.95 -15.50 24.48
N ALA A 550 5.54 -15.87 23.26
CA ALA A 550 4.76 -14.97 22.42
C ALA A 550 3.25 -15.00 22.78
N ALA A 551 2.67 -13.81 23.01
CA ALA A 551 1.23 -13.57 23.05
C ALA A 551 0.56 -14.09 21.74
N PRO A 552 -0.78 -14.34 21.72
CA PRO A 552 -1.43 -15.26 20.80
C PRO A 552 -1.50 -14.72 19.36
N GLU A 553 -0.38 -14.70 18.65
CA GLU A 553 -0.22 -14.01 17.38
C GLU A 553 0.68 -14.83 16.45
N ASN A 554 0.07 -15.52 15.49
CA ASN A 554 0.78 -16.26 14.43
C ASN A 554 1.26 -15.31 13.33
N GLY A 555 2.00 -14.24 13.70
CA GLY A 555 2.54 -13.12 12.90
C GLY A 555 3.28 -13.53 11.61
N LEU A 556 2.77 -13.17 10.41
CA LEU A 556 3.44 -13.04 9.10
C LEU A 556 2.44 -12.80 7.96
N PHE A 557 2.76 -12.03 6.92
CA PHE A 557 2.04 -11.96 5.62
C PHE A 557 1.11 -10.78 5.36
N LEU A 558 1.07 -9.73 6.15
CA LEU A 558 0.23 -8.58 5.77
C LEU A 558 0.72 -7.92 4.46
N GLN A 559 1.99 -7.54 4.41
CA GLN A 559 2.60 -6.87 3.25
C GLN A 559 2.62 -7.76 1.98
N GLU A 560 2.91 -9.05 2.12
CA GLU A 560 3.01 -9.99 1.00
C GLU A 560 1.61 -10.43 0.51
N ALA A 561 0.63 -10.63 1.42
CA ALA A 561 -0.75 -10.86 1.01
C ALA A 561 -1.36 -9.61 0.34
N MET A 562 -0.93 -8.41 0.74
CA MET A 562 -1.34 -7.15 0.14
C MET A 562 -0.69 -6.89 -1.21
N ASP A 563 0.60 -7.19 -1.39
CA ASP A 563 1.27 -7.15 -2.70
C ASP A 563 0.64 -8.13 -3.69
N ARG A 564 0.27 -9.32 -3.23
CA ARG A 564 -0.49 -10.29 -4.02
C ARG A 564 -1.91 -9.79 -4.32
N LEU A 565 -2.57 -9.09 -3.39
CA LEU A 565 -3.88 -8.49 -3.63
C LEU A 565 -3.81 -7.32 -4.64
N LEU A 566 -2.78 -6.48 -4.56
CA LEU A 566 -2.43 -5.44 -5.53
C LEU A 566 -2.22 -6.00 -6.95
N ARG A 567 -1.65 -7.19 -7.05
CA ARG A 567 -1.48 -7.94 -8.31
C ARG A 567 -2.72 -8.71 -8.75
N GLY A 568 -3.83 -8.58 -8.02
CA GLY A 568 -5.09 -9.26 -8.32
C GLY A 568 -5.07 -10.77 -8.06
N GLU A 569 -4.07 -11.30 -7.36
CA GLU A 569 -3.89 -12.74 -7.15
C GLU A 569 -4.94 -13.30 -6.18
N LYS A 570 -5.55 -14.44 -6.54
CA LYS A 570 -6.65 -15.06 -5.77
C LYS A 570 -6.22 -15.62 -4.41
N GLU A 571 -4.92 -15.90 -4.22
CA GLU A 571 -4.39 -16.53 -3.00
C GLU A 571 -4.10 -15.51 -1.89
N GLY A 572 -3.60 -14.31 -2.22
CA GLY A 572 -3.42 -13.21 -1.25
C GLY A 572 -4.73 -12.78 -0.56
N ARG A 573 -5.86 -12.87 -1.27
CA ARG A 573 -7.20 -12.59 -0.73
C ARG A 573 -7.63 -13.55 0.39
N LYS A 574 -7.07 -14.77 0.44
CA LYS A 574 -7.40 -15.76 1.49
C LYS A 574 -6.57 -15.60 2.75
N GLU A 575 -5.32 -15.20 2.58
CA GLU A 575 -4.35 -14.94 3.65
C GLU A 575 -4.78 -13.70 4.43
N LEU A 576 -5.14 -12.59 3.77
CA LEU A 576 -5.69 -11.37 4.40
C LEU A 576 -6.89 -11.63 5.33
N ALA A 577 -7.78 -12.56 4.98
CA ALA A 577 -8.92 -12.92 5.83
C ALA A 577 -8.54 -13.75 7.08
N ALA A 578 -7.32 -14.28 7.17
CA ALA A 578 -6.79 -14.96 8.36
C ALA A 578 -6.10 -13.98 9.33
N TRP A 579 -5.62 -12.84 8.82
CA TRP A 579 -5.02 -11.72 9.57
C TRP A 579 -6.05 -10.83 10.30
N PHE A 580 -7.32 -11.05 9.99
CA PHE A 580 -8.51 -10.29 10.37
C PHE A 580 -8.81 -10.02 11.85
N PRO A 581 -8.53 -10.93 12.79
CA PRO A 581 -8.86 -10.68 14.20
C PRO A 581 -7.85 -9.77 14.91
N VAL A 582 -6.67 -9.56 14.34
CA VAL A 582 -5.51 -8.94 15.00
C VAL A 582 -5.34 -7.45 14.62
N LEU A 583 -5.75 -7.06 13.41
CA LEU A 583 -5.57 -5.68 12.90
C LEU A 583 -6.64 -4.69 13.36
N VAL A 584 -7.82 -5.20 13.71
CA VAL A 584 -8.94 -4.41 14.20
C VAL A 584 -9.59 -5.24 15.30
N GLN A 585 -9.78 -4.66 16.48
CA GLN A 585 -10.40 -5.36 17.60
C GLN A 585 -11.74 -5.96 17.14
N GLY A 586 -11.93 -7.23 17.48
CA GLY A 586 -12.84 -8.15 16.80
C GLY A 586 -14.31 -7.81 16.93
N GLY A 587 -14.87 -7.13 15.93
CA GLY A 587 -16.20 -7.48 15.44
C GLY A 587 -16.21 -8.94 14.95
N LYS A 588 -17.29 -9.68 15.21
CA LYS A 588 -17.41 -11.12 14.89
C LYS A 588 -17.00 -11.39 13.44
N THR A 589 -16.32 -12.50 13.19
CA THR A 589 -15.96 -12.89 11.82
C THR A 589 -17.24 -13.01 10.97
N ALA A 590 -17.42 -12.10 10.01
CA ALA A 590 -18.53 -12.17 9.08
C ALA A 590 -18.29 -13.33 8.11
N ASP A 591 -19.04 -14.41 8.31
CA ASP A 591 -19.10 -15.50 7.34
C ASP A 591 -20.37 -15.39 6.48
N LEU A 592 -20.31 -15.93 5.28
CA LEU A 592 -21.42 -15.88 4.33
C LEU A 592 -22.71 -16.46 4.94
N ARG A 593 -22.63 -17.52 5.76
CA ARG A 593 -23.82 -18.15 6.33
C ARG A 593 -24.53 -17.21 7.30
N ARG A 594 -23.77 -16.44 8.07
CA ARG A 594 -24.26 -15.53 9.08
C ARG A 594 -24.77 -14.22 8.48
N THR A 595 -24.04 -13.62 7.54
CA THR A 595 -24.52 -12.48 6.76
C THR A 595 -25.88 -12.80 6.15
N MET A 596 -26.02 -13.99 5.56
CA MET A 596 -27.30 -14.43 4.99
C MET A 596 -28.40 -14.66 6.03
N LYS A 597 -28.06 -15.11 7.25
CA LYS A 597 -29.02 -15.26 8.35
C LYS A 597 -29.52 -13.90 8.86
N GLN A 598 -28.66 -12.89 8.89
CA GLN A 598 -29.03 -11.53 9.28
C GLN A 598 -29.87 -10.85 8.21
N LEU A 599 -29.50 -11.01 6.94
CA LEU A 599 -30.28 -10.54 5.80
C LEU A 599 -31.72 -11.06 5.83
N GLY A 600 -31.90 -12.36 6.10
CA GLY A 600 -33.22 -12.98 6.21
C GLY A 600 -34.04 -12.55 7.44
N ARG A 601 -33.46 -11.80 8.39
CA ARG A 601 -34.14 -11.28 9.58
C ARG A 601 -34.48 -9.79 9.47
N GLY A 602 -33.70 -9.01 8.71
CA GLY A 602 -33.79 -7.53 8.67
C GLY A 602 -34.30 -6.93 7.37
N ALA A 603 -34.28 -7.66 6.25
CA ALA A 603 -34.71 -7.11 4.97
C ALA A 603 -36.24 -6.98 4.87
N LYS A 604 -36.73 -5.74 4.79
CA LYS A 604 -38.14 -5.42 4.60
C LYS A 604 -38.54 -5.39 3.12
N GLU A 605 -37.64 -4.94 2.24
CA GLU A 605 -37.83 -4.81 0.79
C GLU A 605 -36.70 -5.53 0.02
N LYS A 606 -36.99 -6.02 -1.19
CA LYS A 606 -36.12 -6.94 -1.96
C LYS A 606 -35.37 -6.26 -3.11
N ASP A 607 -35.30 -4.94 -3.08
CA ASP A 607 -34.66 -4.13 -4.12
C ASP A 607 -33.17 -3.92 -3.81
N ALA A 608 -32.35 -3.77 -4.85
CA ALA A 608 -30.88 -3.67 -4.76
C ALA A 608 -30.19 -4.77 -3.90
N PRO A 609 -30.39 -6.07 -4.22
CA PRO A 609 -29.94 -7.18 -3.37
C PRO A 609 -28.41 -7.31 -3.25
N ALA A 610 -27.66 -6.79 -4.22
CA ALA A 610 -26.19 -6.73 -4.17
C ALA A 610 -25.70 -5.76 -3.08
N VAL A 611 -26.29 -4.56 -3.02
CA VAL A 611 -25.98 -3.54 -2.01
C VAL A 611 -26.32 -4.05 -0.61
N GLN A 612 -27.52 -4.61 -0.44
CA GLN A 612 -27.94 -5.18 0.84
C GLN A 612 -27.00 -6.28 1.37
N LEU A 613 -26.46 -7.13 0.48
CA LEU A 613 -25.49 -8.15 0.87
C LEU A 613 -24.20 -7.55 1.42
N LEU A 614 -23.70 -6.47 0.81
CA LEU A 614 -22.52 -5.76 1.30
C LEU A 614 -22.80 -5.09 2.65
N LEU A 615 -23.90 -4.35 2.77
CA LEU A 615 -24.21 -3.63 4.01
C LEU A 615 -24.44 -4.60 5.17
N VAL A 616 -25.17 -5.70 4.97
CA VAL A 616 -25.33 -6.71 6.02
C VAL A 616 -24.01 -7.41 6.32
N ALA A 617 -23.12 -7.59 5.34
CA ALA A 617 -21.78 -8.12 5.59
C ALA A 617 -20.96 -7.19 6.49
N MET A 618 -21.00 -5.88 6.21
CA MET A 618 -20.36 -4.85 7.01
C MET A 618 -20.96 -4.77 8.42
N GLU A 619 -22.29 -4.75 8.54
CA GLU A 619 -23.00 -4.74 9.83
C GLU A 619 -22.67 -5.98 10.66
N THR A 620 -22.70 -7.18 10.05
CA THR A 620 -22.29 -8.43 10.70
C THR A 620 -20.87 -8.33 11.25
N ALA A 621 -19.99 -7.70 10.48
CA ALA A 621 -18.59 -7.53 10.79
C ALA A 621 -18.31 -6.44 11.84
N MET A 622 -19.21 -5.46 11.98
CA MET A 622 -19.15 -4.40 12.98
C MET A 622 -19.66 -4.85 14.36
N GLN A 623 -20.53 -5.88 14.43
CA GLN A 623 -21.02 -6.42 15.69
C GLN A 623 -19.90 -7.08 16.52
N GLU A 624 -19.55 -6.48 17.67
CA GLU A 624 -18.53 -6.98 18.60
C GLU A 624 -18.83 -8.38 19.17
N GLU A 625 -17.78 -9.16 19.46
CA GLU A 625 -17.89 -10.25 20.44
C GLU A 625 -18.01 -9.62 21.83
N ASN A 626 -19.14 -9.83 22.51
CA ASN A 626 -19.13 -9.73 23.96
C ASN A 626 -18.10 -10.76 24.45
N ALA A 627 -16.98 -10.27 24.98
CA ALA A 627 -15.91 -11.07 25.57
C ALA A 627 -16.43 -11.96 26.71
#